data_AF-A0A2V8V9N2-F1
#
_entry.id   AF-A0A2V8V9N2-F1
#
_cell.length_a   1.000
_cell.length_b   1.000
_cell.length_c   1.000
_cell.angle_alpha   90.00
_cell.angle_beta   90.00
_cell.angle_gamma   90.00
#
_symmetry.space_group_name_H-M   'P 1'
#
loop_
_entity.id
_entity.type
_entity.pdbx_description
1 polymer ?
#
loop_
_entity_poly.entity_id
_entity_poly.type
_entity_poly.pdbx_seq_one_letter_code
_entity_poly.pdbx_strand_id
1 'polypeptide(L)' 'SSRDIAGVLNRGRNVMGMMPHPERASDELMGSTDGLVVFKSMVTALAHA' A
#
# COMPACT_ATOMS: atom_id res chain seq x y z
N SER A 1 19.32 8.35 3.22
CA SER A 1 18.33 8.43 2.13
C SER A 1 18.84 7.92 0.77
N SER A 2 19.91 7.12 0.67
CA SER A 2 20.65 6.97 -0.60
C SER A 2 20.05 6.02 -1.66
N ARG A 3 18.81 5.52 -1.51
CA ARG A 3 18.21 4.53 -2.44
C ARG A 3 16.71 4.72 -2.71
N ASP A 4 16.10 5.78 -2.17
CA ASP A 4 14.67 6.08 -2.37
C ASP A 4 13.72 4.89 -2.11
N ILE A 5 14.05 4.05 -1.13
CA ILE A 5 13.22 2.89 -0.78
C ILE A 5 12.02 3.38 0.02
N ALA A 6 10.87 3.49 -0.66
CA ALA A 6 9.59 3.86 -0.05
C ALA A 6 8.86 2.69 0.63
N GLY A 7 9.26 1.45 0.37
CA GLY A 7 8.66 0.27 1.01
C GLY A 7 9.52 -0.98 0.93
N VAL A 8 9.26 -1.92 1.84
CA VAL A 8 9.95 -3.20 2.00
C VAL A 8 8.96 -4.31 2.28
N LEU A 9 9.28 -5.53 1.85
CA LEU A 9 8.51 -6.74 2.12
C LEU A 9 9.32 -7.70 2.99
N ASN A 10 8.63 -8.47 3.84
CA ASN A 10 9.26 -9.61 4.50
C ASN A 10 9.53 -10.76 3.51
N ARG A 11 10.30 -11.77 3.93
CA ARG A 11 10.64 -12.94 3.10
C ARG A 11 9.40 -13.69 2.59
N GLY A 12 8.34 -13.75 3.40
CA GLY A 12 7.07 -14.39 3.05
C GLY A 12 6.18 -13.57 2.10
N ARG A 13 6.56 -12.32 1.78
CA ARG A 13 5.78 -11.36 0.98
C ARG A 13 4.33 -11.17 1.46
N ASN A 14 4.08 -11.35 2.75
CA ASN A 14 2.77 -11.17 3.38
C ASN A 14 2.75 -10.03 4.41
N VAL A 15 3.90 -9.39 4.65
CA VAL A 15 4.03 -8.19 5.47
C VAL A 15 4.77 -7.13 4.67
N MET A 16 4.18 -5.93 4.59
CA MET A 16 4.73 -4.77 3.91
C MET A 16 4.91 -3.62 4.92
N GLY A 17 6.11 -3.04 4.94
CA GLY A 17 6.37 -1.75 5.59
C GLY A 17 6.55 -0.68 4.52
N MET A 18 5.93 0.48 4.68
CA MET A 18 6.08 1.59 3.74
C MET A 18 6.12 2.95 4.46
N MET A 19 6.86 3.89 3.89
CA MET A 19 6.91 5.28 4.32
C MET A 19 5.71 6.13 3.87
N PRO A 20 5.23 6.07 2.60
CA PRO A 20 4.02 6.78 2.24
C PRO A 20 2.83 6.23 3.05
N HIS A 21 1.83 7.10 3.25
CA HIS A 21 0.62 6.80 4.01
C HIS A 21 -0.56 6.59 3.04
N PRO A 22 -0.71 5.40 2.42
CA PRO A 22 -1.77 5.14 1.42
C PRO A 22 -3.17 5.32 2.00
N GLU A 23 -3.34 5.14 3.31
CA GLU A 23 -4.60 5.39 4.03
C GLU A 23 -5.02 6.86 4.02
N ARG A 24 -4.07 7.79 3.89
CA ARG A 24 -4.37 9.22 3.77
C ARG A 24 -4.66 9.64 2.33
N ALA A 25 -4.29 8.81 1.36
CA ALA A 25 -4.53 9.04 -0.06
C ALA A 25 -5.60 8.10 -0.62
N SER A 26 -6.51 7.59 0.22
CA SER A 26 -7.56 6.65 -0.19
C SER A 26 -8.96 7.25 -0.24
N ASP A 27 -9.10 8.55 0.01
CA ASP A 27 -10.40 9.22 0.11
C ASP A 27 -10.33 10.56 -0.62
N GLU A 28 -11.32 10.84 -1.47
CA GLU A 28 -11.44 12.11 -2.17
C GLU A 28 -11.46 13.30 -1.20
N LEU A 29 -12.08 13.12 -0.02
CA LEU A 29 -12.11 14.15 1.03
C LEU A 29 -10.72 14.44 1.62
N MET A 30 -9.78 13.50 1.51
CA MET A 30 -8.39 13.67 1.93
C MET A 30 -7.48 14.21 0.81
N GLY A 31 -8.04 14.47 -0.38
CA GLY A 31 -7.37 15.12 -1.51
C GLY A 31 -6.69 14.18 -2.51
N SER A 32 -6.79 12.86 -2.33
CA SER A 32 -6.37 11.87 -3.34
C SER A 32 -7.00 10.51 -3.05
N THR A 33 -7.20 9.72 -4.10
CA THR A 33 -7.68 8.33 -4.04
C THR A 33 -6.65 7.30 -4.51
N ASP A 34 -5.42 7.74 -4.85
CA ASP A 34 -4.37 6.87 -5.41
C ASP A 34 -3.98 5.73 -4.46
N GLY A 35 -4.04 5.96 -3.16
CA GLY A 35 -3.78 4.98 -2.11
C GLY A 35 -4.78 3.82 -2.04
N LEU A 36 -5.98 3.96 -2.63
CA LEU A 36 -6.97 2.87 -2.69
C LEU A 36 -6.44 1.63 -3.39
N VAL A 37 -5.51 1.78 -4.34
CA VAL A 37 -4.96 0.65 -5.11
C VAL A 37 -4.31 -0.39 -4.19
N VAL A 38 -3.64 0.06 -3.12
CA VAL A 38 -3.00 -0.80 -2.13
C VAL A 38 -4.06 -1.68 -1.46
N PHE A 39 -5.13 -1.08 -0.93
CA PHE A 39 -6.17 -1.81 -0.23
C PHE A 39 -6.99 -2.72 -1.15
N LYS A 40 -7.34 -2.25 -2.35
CA LYS A 40 -8.03 -3.07 -3.36
C LYS A 40 -7.21 -4.31 -3.73
N SER A 41 -5.90 -4.17 -3.91
CA SER A 41 -5.03 -5.30 -4.23
C SER A 41 -5.04 -6.38 -3.14
N MET A 42 -5.13 -6.01 -1.86
CA MET A 42 -5.22 -6.97 -0.75
C MET A 42 -6.53 -7.74 -0.78
N VAL A 43 -7.66 -7.05 -1.01
CA VAL A 43 -8.98 -7.68 -1.13
C VAL A 43 -9.00 -8.65 -2.32
N THR A 44 -8.48 -8.22 -3.48
CA THR A 44 -8.34 -9.07 -4.66
C THR A 44 -7.47 -10.30 -4.36
N ALA A 45 -6.33 -10.12 -3.70
CA ALA A 45 -5.45 -11.25 -3.35
C ALA A 45 -6.15 -12.27 -2.43
N LEU A 46 -6.95 -11.81 -1.46
CA LEU A 46 -7.73 -12.68 -0.58
C LEU A 46 -8.89 -13.37 -1.31
N ALA A 47 -9.54 -12.70 -2.26
CA ALA A 47 -10.62 -13.29 -3.04
C ALA A 47 -10.15 -14.38 -4.02
N HIS A 48 -8.85 -14.42 -4.33
CA HIS A 48 -8.21 -15.40 -5.22
C HIS A 48 -7.31 -16.40 -4.48
N ALA A 49 -7.33 -16.40 -3.14
CA ALA A 49 -6.61 -17.35 -2.29
C ALA A 49 -7.48 -18.58 -2.01
#